data_AF-A0A2G6WGB8-F1
#
_entry.id   AF-A0A2G6WGB8-F1
#
_cell.length_a   1.000
_cell.length_b   1.000
_cell.length_c   1.000
_cell.angle_alpha   90.00
_cell.angle_beta   90.00
_cell.angle_gamma   90.00
#
_symmetry.space_group_name_H-M   'P 1'
#
loop_
_entity.id
_entity.type
_entity.pdbx_description
1 polymer ?
#
loop_
_entity_poly.entity_id
_entity_poly.type
_entity_poly.pdbx_seq_one_letter_code
_entity_poly.pdbx_strand_id
1 'polypeptide(L)'
;MELIGQGGVWKVYKLRNQNNVFRIPKGFAESSINTFIKNHEIINKLGLPTLQKVEESEINGMKGIICEDINNSEEKIYVTYNSLYSDSQKNLHSLSKDIIKNKEERQSSLAEDFRYKNKIVEIIDFENFIIDVKIDLKNATNRDVLIDFDSYFFGTQKQKIATTIDYKIIDLDHIYTNTKKKKDELYDLNLSEFSRALNGFIRYFVTETSQSKYMDYLL
;
A
#
# COMPACT_ATOMS: atom_id res chain seq x y z
N MET A 1 12.77 -14.18 -13.82
CA MET A 1 12.16 -13.19 -12.93
C MET A 1 12.28 -11.83 -13.59
N GLU A 2 11.27 -10.98 -13.46
CA GLU A 2 11.27 -9.60 -13.99
C GLU A 2 11.11 -8.63 -12.82
N LEU A 3 11.95 -7.60 -12.72
CA LEU A 3 11.79 -6.58 -11.67
C LEU A 3 10.56 -5.73 -12.00
N ILE A 4 9.62 -5.63 -11.05
CA ILE A 4 8.36 -4.87 -11.24
C ILE A 4 8.18 -3.76 -10.21
N GLY A 5 9.04 -3.69 -9.19
CA GLY A 5 8.99 -2.65 -8.18
C GLY A 5 10.20 -2.68 -7.26
N GLN A 6 10.55 -1.51 -6.73
CA GLN A 6 11.67 -1.35 -5.80
C GLN A 6 11.34 -0.32 -4.71
N GLY A 7 11.15 -0.81 -3.48
CA GLY A 7 10.89 0.00 -2.28
C GLY A 7 12.14 0.33 -1.47
N GLY A 8 11.95 0.81 -0.24
CA GLY A 8 13.04 1.08 0.71
C GLY A 8 13.75 -0.20 1.15
N VAL A 9 12.97 -1.21 1.54
CA VAL A 9 13.46 -2.50 2.05
C VAL A 9 13.49 -3.57 0.97
N TRP A 10 12.51 -3.60 0.07
CA TRP A 10 12.29 -4.73 -0.83
C TRP A 10 12.59 -4.41 -2.31
N LYS A 11 13.12 -5.40 -3.03
CA LYS A 11 13.02 -5.52 -4.50
C LYS A 11 11.97 -6.56 -4.83
N VAL A 12 11.04 -6.24 -5.72
CA VAL A 12 9.89 -7.09 -6.04
C VAL A 12 10.02 -7.60 -7.47
N TYR A 13 10.05 -8.92 -7.61
CA TYR A 13 10.18 -9.59 -8.90
C TYR A 13 8.94 -10.37 -9.24
N LYS A 14 8.42 -10.22 -10.46
CA LYS A 14 7.40 -11.11 -11.00
C LYS A 14 8.04 -12.46 -11.36
N LEU A 15 7.44 -13.54 -10.87
CA LEU A 15 7.81 -14.90 -11.23
C LEU A 15 7.14 -15.27 -12.58
N ARG A 16 7.89 -15.85 -13.51
CA ARG A 16 7.34 -16.24 -14.83
C ARG A 16 6.33 -17.38 -14.63
N ASN A 17 5.16 -17.27 -15.25
CA ASN A 17 4.09 -18.28 -15.23
C ASN A 17 3.45 -18.54 -13.85
N GLN A 18 3.54 -17.59 -12.92
CA GLN A 18 2.87 -17.65 -11.63
C GLN A 18 2.15 -16.34 -11.32
N ASN A 19 1.06 -16.40 -10.58
CA ASN A 19 0.33 -15.23 -10.07
C ASN A 19 1.00 -14.64 -8.82
N ASN A 20 2.32 -14.81 -8.71
CA ASN A 20 3.09 -14.53 -7.50
C ASN A 20 4.25 -13.59 -7.80
N VAL A 21 4.65 -12.87 -6.76
CA VAL A 21 5.87 -12.08 -6.72
C VAL A 21 6.87 -12.69 -5.74
N PHE A 22 8.15 -12.45 -6.01
CA PHE A 22 9.24 -12.74 -5.10
C PHE A 22 9.83 -11.43 -4.58
N ARG A 23 9.75 -11.21 -3.26
CA ARG A 23 10.28 -10.04 -2.56
C ARG A 23 11.63 -10.37 -1.95
N ILE A 24 12.67 -9.63 -2.35
CA ILE A 24 14.03 -9.79 -1.85
C ILE A 24 14.40 -8.57 -1.00
N PRO A 25 14.85 -8.75 0.25
CA PRO A 25 15.28 -7.65 1.09
C PRO A 25 16.63 -7.10 0.62
N LYS A 26 16.81 -5.78 0.67
CA LYS A 26 18.06 -5.09 0.30
C LYS A 26 19.16 -5.18 1.36
N GLY A 27 18.81 -5.56 2.58
CA GLY A 27 19.71 -5.71 3.74
C GLY A 27 19.01 -6.46 4.87
N PHE A 28 19.78 -6.99 5.83
CA PHE A 28 19.29 -7.78 6.97
C PHE A 28 18.18 -8.77 6.60
N ALA A 29 18.50 -9.71 5.70
CA ALA A 29 17.49 -10.53 5.04
C ALA A 29 16.62 -11.31 6.02
N GLU A 30 17.23 -11.99 6.99
CA GLU A 30 16.52 -12.85 7.93
C GLU A 30 15.59 -12.06 8.86
N SER A 31 16.04 -10.93 9.43
CA SER A 31 15.18 -10.12 10.30
C SER A 31 14.03 -9.47 9.53
N SER A 32 14.27 -9.03 8.29
CA SER A 32 13.24 -8.41 7.45
C SER A 32 12.17 -9.44 7.08
N ILE A 33 12.59 -10.64 6.66
CA ILE A 33 11.68 -11.75 6.31
C ILE A 33 10.85 -12.17 7.52
N ASN A 34 11.50 -12.42 8.67
CA ASN A 34 10.82 -12.85 9.89
C ASN A 34 9.82 -11.79 10.40
N THR A 35 10.19 -10.51 10.33
CA THR A 35 9.29 -9.41 10.71
C THR A 35 8.08 -9.36 9.80
N PHE A 36 8.28 -9.43 8.49
CA PHE A 36 7.21 -9.39 7.50
C PHE A 36 6.22 -10.55 7.68
N ILE A 37 6.72 -11.78 7.87
CA ILE A 37 5.88 -12.97 8.11
C ILE A 37 5.11 -12.84 9.42
N LYS A 38 5.79 -12.45 10.51
CA LYS A 38 5.14 -12.23 11.82
C LYS A 38 4.03 -11.19 11.72
N ASN A 39 4.28 -10.10 11.03
CA ASN A 39 3.32 -9.01 10.87
C ASN A 39 2.15 -9.43 9.97
N HIS A 40 2.41 -10.21 8.91
CA HIS A 40 1.36 -10.85 8.12
C HIS A 40 0.43 -11.71 8.99
N GLU A 41 0.99 -12.56 9.84
CA GLU A 41 0.19 -13.40 10.73
C GLU A 41 -0.67 -12.58 11.69
N ILE A 42 -0.14 -11.48 12.23
CA ILE A 42 -0.88 -10.58 13.11
C ILE A 42 -2.10 -10.02 12.37
N ILE A 43 -1.89 -9.42 11.20
CA ILE A 43 -2.95 -8.81 10.40
C ILE A 43 -3.98 -9.85 9.94
N ASN A 44 -3.52 -11.01 9.48
CA ASN A 44 -4.38 -12.10 9.03
C ASN A 44 -5.24 -12.66 10.19
N LYS A 45 -4.67 -12.81 11.40
CA LYS A 45 -5.42 -13.24 12.60
C LYS A 45 -6.49 -12.23 13.04
N LEU A 46 -6.33 -10.95 12.71
CA LEU A 46 -7.35 -9.93 12.95
C LEU A 46 -8.51 -10.01 11.94
N GLY A 47 -8.34 -10.74 10.84
CA GLY A 47 -9.32 -10.77 9.74
C GLY A 47 -9.28 -9.52 8.87
N LEU A 48 -8.23 -8.71 8.96
CA LEU A 48 -8.09 -7.50 8.16
C LEU A 48 -7.67 -7.85 6.71
N PRO A 49 -8.07 -7.04 5.72
CA PRO A 49 -7.66 -7.25 4.33
C PRO A 49 -6.12 -7.20 4.18
N THR A 50 -5.51 -8.31 3.79
CA THR A 50 -4.06 -8.41 3.56
C THR A 50 -3.74 -9.43 2.46
N LEU A 51 -2.48 -9.80 2.34
CA LEU A 51 -2.02 -10.88 1.46
C LEU A 51 -2.64 -12.21 1.88
N GLN A 52 -3.10 -13.02 0.93
CA GLN A 52 -3.65 -14.35 1.20
C GLN A 52 -2.56 -15.30 1.67
N LYS A 53 -1.34 -15.16 1.15
CA LYS A 53 -0.23 -16.05 1.49
C LYS A 53 1.10 -15.33 1.48
N VAL A 54 1.93 -15.61 2.47
CA VAL A 54 3.30 -15.11 2.61
C VAL A 54 4.17 -16.30 3.03
N GLU A 55 5.14 -16.67 2.22
CA GLU A 55 6.05 -17.80 2.49
C GLU A 55 7.50 -17.39 2.30
N GLU A 56 8.36 -17.77 3.24
CA GLU A 56 9.80 -17.71 3.02
C GLU A 56 10.18 -18.68 1.90
N SER A 57 11.07 -18.23 1.01
CA SER A 57 11.59 -19.05 -0.08
C SER A 57 13.02 -18.63 -0.44
N GLU A 58 13.74 -19.53 -1.09
CA GLU A 58 15.04 -19.26 -1.67
C GLU A 58 15.02 -19.54 -3.18
N ILE A 59 15.41 -18.56 -4.00
CA ILE A 59 15.49 -18.70 -5.46
C ILE A 59 16.88 -18.26 -5.90
N ASN A 60 17.60 -19.15 -6.59
CA ASN A 60 18.97 -18.91 -7.07
C ASN A 60 19.93 -18.43 -5.96
N GLY A 61 19.82 -18.99 -4.75
CA GLY A 61 20.65 -18.61 -3.60
C GLY A 61 20.24 -17.30 -2.91
N MET A 62 19.16 -16.64 -3.36
CA MET A 62 18.63 -15.44 -2.73
C MET A 62 17.43 -15.79 -1.86
N LYS A 63 17.52 -15.49 -0.57
CA LYS A 63 16.38 -15.61 0.36
C LYS A 63 15.41 -14.43 0.18
N GLY A 64 14.13 -14.73 0.31
CA GLY A 64 13.07 -13.74 0.19
C GLY A 64 11.71 -14.31 0.54
N ILE A 65 10.67 -13.62 0.11
CA ILE A 65 9.28 -13.99 0.36
C ILE A 65 8.55 -14.18 -0.96
N ILE A 66 7.78 -15.26 -1.08
CA ILE A 66 6.79 -15.44 -2.13
C ILE A 66 5.41 -15.06 -1.58
N CYS A 67 4.72 -14.18 -2.31
CA CYS A 67 3.32 -13.83 -2.05
C CYS A 67 2.59 -13.55 -3.37
N GLU A 68 1.27 -13.37 -3.33
CA GLU A 68 0.51 -13.09 -4.55
C GLU A 68 0.90 -11.73 -5.18
N ASP A 69 0.82 -11.66 -6.50
CA ASP A 69 0.85 -10.40 -7.23
C ASP A 69 -0.54 -9.74 -7.13
N ILE A 70 -0.66 -8.74 -6.24
CA ILE A 70 -1.93 -8.02 -6.00
C ILE A 70 -2.46 -7.30 -7.24
N ASN A 71 -1.64 -7.10 -8.27
CA ASN A 71 -1.97 -6.42 -9.52
C ASN A 71 -1.99 -7.38 -10.72
N ASN A 72 -2.14 -8.68 -10.48
CA ASN A 72 -2.24 -9.68 -11.55
C ASN A 72 -3.64 -9.79 -12.19
N SER A 73 -4.64 -9.10 -11.64
CA SER A 73 -6.00 -9.08 -12.19
C SER A 73 -6.16 -7.96 -13.22
N GLU A 74 -6.95 -8.23 -14.26
CA GLU A 74 -7.41 -7.18 -15.20
C GLU A 74 -8.59 -6.37 -14.64
N GLU A 75 -9.25 -6.85 -13.58
CA GLU A 75 -10.45 -6.22 -13.03
C GLU A 75 -10.13 -5.18 -11.96
N LYS A 76 -9.16 -5.48 -11.09
CA LYS A 76 -8.78 -4.63 -9.96
C LYS A 76 -7.32 -4.23 -10.03
N ILE A 77 -7.04 -3.02 -9.56
CA ILE A 77 -5.70 -2.48 -9.41
C ILE A 77 -5.56 -1.88 -8.01
N TYR A 78 -4.51 -2.28 -7.31
CA TYR A 78 -4.12 -1.81 -6.00
C TYR A 78 -2.91 -0.89 -6.11
N VAL A 79 -3.04 0.29 -5.52
CA VAL A 79 -2.00 1.33 -5.57
C VAL A 79 -1.78 1.90 -4.18
N THR A 80 -0.56 2.36 -3.93
CA THR A 80 -0.27 3.22 -2.79
C THR A 80 0.36 4.51 -3.31
N TYR A 81 0.14 5.62 -2.61
CA TYR A 81 0.77 6.88 -2.99
C TYR A 81 2.24 6.97 -2.53
N ASN A 82 2.70 5.99 -1.75
CA ASN A 82 4.00 5.99 -1.08
C ASN A 82 5.17 5.59 -1.99
N SER A 83 4.95 4.72 -2.97
CA SER A 83 5.97 4.30 -3.95
C SER A 83 6.21 5.36 -5.01
N LEU A 84 5.21 6.21 -5.25
CA LEU A 84 5.19 7.10 -6.39
C LEU A 84 6.28 8.18 -6.35
N TYR A 85 6.60 8.80 -5.21
CA TYR A 85 7.48 9.97 -5.25
C TYR A 85 8.18 10.24 -3.89
N SER A 86 9.51 10.25 -3.88
CA SER A 86 10.25 10.94 -2.81
C SER A 86 9.86 12.41 -2.81
N ASP A 87 9.63 13.01 -1.64
CA ASP A 87 9.06 14.36 -1.49
C ASP A 87 9.76 15.47 -2.30
N SER A 88 11.03 15.29 -2.67
CA SER A 88 11.73 16.24 -3.57
C SER A 88 11.13 16.34 -4.98
N GLN A 89 10.44 15.32 -5.49
CA GLN A 89 9.81 15.35 -6.83
C GLN A 89 8.40 15.94 -6.82
N LYS A 90 7.77 16.05 -5.63
CA LYS A 90 6.41 16.59 -5.47
C LYS A 90 6.33 18.10 -5.79
N ASN A 91 7.45 18.84 -5.65
CA ASN A 91 7.57 20.25 -6.04
C ASN A 91 8.17 20.46 -7.45
N LEU A 92 8.81 19.44 -8.02
CA LEU A 92 9.54 19.52 -9.28
C LEU A 92 8.67 19.16 -10.50
N HIS A 93 7.57 18.42 -10.31
CA HIS A 93 6.65 18.17 -11.44
C HIS A 93 5.81 19.40 -11.85
N SER A 94 5.80 20.46 -11.03
CA SER A 94 5.37 21.81 -11.40
C SER A 94 6.48 22.67 -12.04
N LEU A 95 7.74 22.22 -12.03
CA LEU A 95 8.92 22.97 -12.50
C LEU A 95 9.88 22.07 -13.30
N SER A 96 9.66 22.07 -14.61
CA SER A 96 10.54 21.65 -15.72
C SER A 96 10.91 20.15 -15.89
N LYS A 97 10.80 19.70 -17.15
CA LYS A 97 11.15 18.36 -17.65
C LYS A 97 12.67 18.09 -17.76
N ASP A 98 13.51 19.03 -17.34
CA ASP A 98 14.94 19.05 -17.72
C ASP A 98 15.92 18.75 -16.58
N ILE A 99 15.46 18.35 -15.39
CA ILE A 99 16.33 18.01 -14.25
C ILE A 99 16.13 16.53 -13.85
N ILE A 100 16.38 15.62 -14.80
CA ILE A 100 16.55 14.20 -14.49
C ILE A 100 17.91 13.76 -15.01
N LYS A 101 18.96 14.17 -14.30
CA LYS A 101 20.26 13.51 -14.35
C LYS A 101 20.74 13.33 -12.93
N ASN A 102 20.96 12.06 -12.55
CA ASN A 102 21.72 11.60 -11.37
C ASN A 102 20.94 11.30 -10.07
N LYS A 103 19.92 10.43 -10.14
CA LYS A 103 19.63 9.50 -9.03
C LYS A 103 19.32 8.13 -9.64
N GLU A 104 19.86 7.06 -9.05
CA GLU A 104 19.65 5.66 -9.47
C GLU A 104 18.19 5.43 -9.87
N GLU A 105 17.97 4.90 -11.08
CA GLU A 105 16.65 4.66 -11.66
C GLU A 105 15.84 3.72 -10.75
N ARG A 106 15.10 4.28 -9.80
CA ARG A 106 14.04 3.53 -9.11
C ARG A 106 12.96 3.25 -10.14
N GLN A 107 12.73 1.98 -10.44
CA GLN A 107 11.62 1.56 -11.27
C GLN A 107 10.31 1.96 -10.58
N SER A 108 9.52 2.82 -11.24
CA SER A 108 8.19 3.22 -10.79
C SER A 108 7.24 2.02 -10.80
N SER A 109 6.25 2.05 -9.92
CA SER A 109 5.19 1.05 -9.89
C SER A 109 4.31 1.23 -11.13
N LEU A 110 4.29 0.24 -12.02
CA LEU A 110 3.46 0.26 -13.24
C LEU A 110 1.97 0.47 -12.91
N ALA A 111 1.52 -0.06 -11.77
CA ALA A 111 0.14 0.04 -11.34
C ALA A 111 -0.21 1.48 -10.93
N GLU A 112 0.68 2.14 -10.19
CA GLU A 112 0.48 3.52 -9.77
C GLU A 112 0.60 4.48 -10.94
N ASP A 113 1.56 4.29 -11.84
CA ASP A 113 1.70 5.08 -13.07
C ASP A 113 0.44 5.01 -13.92
N PHE A 114 -0.14 3.81 -14.04
CA PHE A 114 -1.41 3.62 -14.73
C PHE A 114 -2.53 4.42 -14.05
N ARG A 115 -2.69 4.28 -12.74
CA ARG A 115 -3.79 4.93 -12.02
C ARG A 115 -3.63 6.45 -11.98
N TYR A 116 -2.41 6.96 -11.88
CA TYR A 116 -2.12 8.39 -11.94
C TYR A 116 -2.53 9.00 -13.29
N LYS A 117 -2.27 8.28 -14.40
CA LYS A 117 -2.69 8.70 -15.75
C LYS A 117 -4.19 8.52 -15.99
N ASN A 118 -4.83 7.57 -15.30
CA ASN A 118 -6.24 7.22 -15.45
C ASN A 118 -7.01 7.49 -14.14
N LYS A 119 -7.08 8.79 -13.79
CA LYS A 119 -7.69 9.24 -12.54
C LYS A 119 -9.16 8.86 -12.42
N ILE A 120 -9.56 8.60 -11.19
CA ILE A 120 -10.93 8.30 -10.78
C ILE A 120 -11.74 9.60 -10.74
N VAL A 121 -12.94 9.56 -11.30
CA VAL A 121 -13.91 10.66 -11.25
C VAL A 121 -14.82 10.48 -10.05
N GLU A 122 -15.16 9.24 -9.70
CA GLU A 122 -16.10 8.96 -8.62
C GLU A 122 -15.79 7.65 -7.90
N ILE A 123 -15.86 7.69 -6.57
CA ILE A 123 -15.89 6.54 -5.69
C ILE A 123 -17.32 6.39 -5.18
N ILE A 124 -17.98 5.33 -5.62
CA ILE A 124 -19.44 5.15 -5.52
C ILE A 124 -19.87 4.74 -4.10
N ASP A 125 -19.02 3.98 -3.41
CA ASP A 125 -19.28 3.35 -2.12
C ASP A 125 -18.48 3.98 -0.97
N PHE A 126 -18.00 5.22 -1.16
CA PHE A 126 -17.03 5.85 -0.26
C PHE A 126 -17.49 5.94 1.20
N GLU A 127 -18.76 6.28 1.45
CA GLU A 127 -19.27 6.38 2.83
C GLU A 127 -19.31 5.02 3.54
N ASN A 128 -19.81 3.99 2.86
CA ASN A 128 -19.85 2.63 3.40
C ASN A 128 -18.42 2.11 3.64
N PHE A 129 -17.51 2.37 2.70
CA PHE A 129 -16.09 2.06 2.85
C PHE A 129 -15.49 2.67 4.13
N ILE A 130 -15.76 3.94 4.41
CA ILE A 130 -15.26 4.60 5.63
C ILE A 130 -15.86 3.97 6.90
N ILE A 131 -17.13 3.58 6.87
CA ILE A 131 -17.78 2.90 8.00
C ILE A 131 -17.10 1.55 8.27
N ASP A 132 -16.87 0.75 7.23
CA ASP A 132 -16.24 -0.57 7.35
C ASP A 132 -14.80 -0.46 7.87
N VAL A 133 -14.02 0.49 7.33
CA VAL A 133 -12.66 0.79 7.80
C VAL A 133 -12.65 1.14 9.29
N LYS A 134 -13.60 1.96 9.78
CA LYS A 134 -13.64 2.31 11.21
C LYS A 134 -13.84 1.10 12.10
N ILE A 135 -14.62 0.11 11.65
CA ILE A 135 -14.84 -1.15 12.36
C ILE A 135 -13.53 -1.94 12.41
N ASP A 136 -12.84 -2.02 11.27
CA ASP A 136 -11.56 -2.72 11.13
C ASP A 136 -10.45 -2.09 12.00
N LEU A 137 -10.30 -0.77 11.97
CA LEU A 137 -9.33 -0.05 12.80
C LEU A 137 -9.66 -0.20 14.29
N LYS A 138 -10.95 -0.22 14.66
CA LYS A 138 -11.36 -0.49 16.05
C LYS A 138 -11.00 -1.91 16.47
N ASN A 139 -11.13 -2.89 15.57
CA ASN A 139 -10.71 -4.27 15.82
C ASN A 139 -9.19 -4.36 16.04
N ALA A 140 -8.39 -3.71 15.19
CA ALA A 140 -6.93 -3.61 15.34
C ALA A 140 -6.54 -2.99 16.69
N THR A 141 -7.12 -1.83 17.03
CA THR A 141 -6.89 -1.15 18.31
C THR A 141 -7.25 -2.03 19.51
N ASN A 142 -8.34 -2.79 19.45
CA ASN A 142 -8.75 -3.69 20.53
C ASN A 142 -7.74 -4.82 20.79
N ARG A 143 -6.88 -5.11 19.81
CA ARG A 143 -5.80 -6.10 19.89
C ARG A 143 -4.42 -5.47 20.03
N ASP A 144 -4.37 -4.17 20.37
CA ASP A 144 -3.15 -3.38 20.55
C ASP A 144 -2.24 -3.41 19.31
N VAL A 145 -2.84 -3.24 18.13
CA VAL A 145 -2.14 -3.19 16.85
C VAL A 145 -2.20 -1.78 16.27
N LEU A 146 -1.04 -1.20 15.97
CA LEU A 146 -0.87 0.02 15.19
C LEU A 146 -0.36 -0.34 13.79
N ILE A 147 -0.97 0.25 12.76
CA ILE A 147 -0.63 0.02 11.35
C ILE A 147 -0.24 1.37 10.74
N ASP A 148 1.01 1.48 10.28
CA ASP A 148 1.50 2.72 9.65
C ASP A 148 0.86 2.97 8.28
N PHE A 149 0.79 4.26 7.90
CA PHE A 149 0.19 4.73 6.65
C PHE A 149 0.81 4.11 5.39
N ASP A 150 2.08 3.69 5.45
CA ASP A 150 2.79 3.09 4.32
C ASP A 150 2.35 1.67 4.00
N SER A 151 1.65 1.04 4.94
CA SER A 151 1.13 -0.32 4.83
C SER A 151 -0.07 -0.43 3.89
N TYR A 152 -0.83 0.66 3.71
CA TYR A 152 -2.11 0.64 3.01
C TYR A 152 -1.97 0.81 1.48
N PHE A 153 -2.66 -0.09 0.77
CA PHE A 153 -2.85 -0.07 -0.66
C PHE A 153 -4.36 -0.04 -0.94
N PHE A 154 -4.80 0.87 -1.81
CA PHE A 154 -6.20 1.05 -2.16
C PHE A 154 -6.50 0.40 -3.50
N GLY A 155 -7.52 -0.46 -3.53
CA GLY A 155 -7.96 -1.18 -4.70
C GLY A 155 -9.16 -0.52 -5.37
N THR A 156 -9.13 -0.48 -6.70
CA THR A 156 -10.22 0.06 -7.53
C THR A 156 -10.40 -0.76 -8.80
N GLN A 157 -11.55 -0.63 -9.45
CA GLN A 157 -11.81 -1.26 -10.75
C GLN A 157 -10.89 -0.63 -11.81
N LYS A 158 -10.03 -1.44 -12.44
CA LYS A 158 -8.91 -0.99 -13.28
C LYS A 158 -9.36 -0.08 -14.42
N GLN A 159 -10.39 -0.50 -15.16
CA GLN A 159 -10.84 0.18 -16.37
C GLN A 159 -12.01 1.17 -16.16
N LYS A 160 -12.42 1.43 -14.92
CA LYS A 160 -13.53 2.34 -14.63
C LYS A 160 -13.06 3.66 -14.02
N ILE A 161 -13.75 4.72 -14.39
CA ILE A 161 -13.58 6.07 -13.83
C ILE A 161 -14.53 6.34 -12.66
N ALA A 162 -15.70 5.66 -12.63
CA ALA A 162 -16.58 5.57 -11.48
C ALA A 162 -16.46 4.15 -10.92
N THR A 163 -15.97 4.02 -9.69
CA THR A 163 -15.50 2.74 -9.15
C THR A 163 -15.95 2.55 -7.72
N THR A 164 -16.00 1.30 -7.28
CA THR A 164 -15.94 0.96 -5.86
C THR A 164 -14.48 1.06 -5.37
N ILE A 165 -14.30 1.26 -4.07
CA ILE A 165 -12.98 1.25 -3.41
C ILE A 165 -12.89 0.13 -2.38
N ASP A 166 -11.72 -0.48 -2.27
CA ASP A 166 -11.35 -1.32 -1.14
C ASP A 166 -9.90 -1.02 -0.72
N TYR A 167 -9.41 -1.71 0.31
CA TYR A 167 -8.02 -1.60 0.73
C TYR A 167 -7.43 -2.95 1.08
N LYS A 168 -6.09 -3.00 1.09
CA LYS A 168 -5.30 -4.10 1.67
C LYS A 168 -4.09 -3.53 2.40
N ILE A 169 -3.68 -4.22 3.46
CA ILE A 169 -2.43 -4.00 4.20
C ILE A 169 -1.37 -4.92 3.56
N ILE A 170 -0.39 -4.32 2.86
CA ILE A 170 0.54 -5.04 1.96
C ILE A 170 2.00 -4.79 2.29
N ASP A 171 2.37 -3.55 2.63
CA ASP A 171 3.66 -3.31 3.25
C ASP A 171 3.50 -3.66 4.73
N LEU A 172 4.34 -4.58 5.21
CA LEU A 172 4.20 -5.18 6.54
C LEU A 172 5.45 -4.95 7.38
N ASP A 173 6.31 -4.03 6.96
CA ASP A 173 7.53 -3.68 7.69
C ASP A 173 7.21 -2.91 8.99
N HIS A 174 6.13 -2.11 8.99
CA HIS A 174 5.76 -1.21 10.08
C HIS A 174 4.39 -1.52 10.72
N ILE A 175 4.28 -2.72 11.29
CA ILE A 175 3.15 -3.12 12.15
C ILE A 175 3.65 -3.24 13.59
N TYR A 176 3.03 -2.51 14.50
CA TYR A 176 3.47 -2.44 15.90
C TYR A 176 2.45 -3.09 16.84
N THR A 177 2.97 -3.83 17.81
CA THR A 177 2.20 -4.46 18.90
C THR A 177 2.84 -4.11 20.25
N ASN A 178 2.13 -4.32 21.35
CA ASN A 178 2.59 -3.91 22.69
C ASN A 178 2.90 -2.41 22.74
N THR A 179 1.98 -1.59 22.21
CA THR A 179 2.21 -0.15 22.00
C THR A 179 2.30 0.63 23.30
N LYS A 180 1.77 0.06 24.40
CA LYS A 180 1.63 0.70 25.73
C LYS A 180 0.75 1.95 25.72
N LYS A 181 -0.01 2.17 24.65
CA LYS A 181 -0.92 3.31 24.51
C LYS A 181 -2.27 3.02 25.14
N LYS A 182 -3.00 4.08 25.49
CA LYS A 182 -4.43 3.94 25.85
C LYS A 182 -5.22 3.59 24.59
N LYS A 183 -6.34 2.89 24.74
CA LYS A 183 -7.17 2.46 23.60
C LYS A 183 -7.63 3.62 22.72
N ASP A 184 -8.08 4.72 23.33
CA ASP A 184 -8.56 5.90 22.58
C ASP A 184 -7.41 6.56 21.81
N GLU A 185 -6.24 6.73 22.45
CA GLU A 185 -5.03 7.25 21.80
C GLU A 185 -4.59 6.36 20.62
N LEU A 186 -4.60 5.04 20.81
CA LEU A 186 -4.23 4.10 19.75
C LEU A 186 -5.26 4.12 18.60
N TYR A 187 -6.54 4.27 18.91
CA TYR A 187 -7.58 4.43 17.89
C TYR A 187 -7.36 5.70 17.06
N ASP A 188 -7.10 6.82 17.71
CA ASP A 188 -6.84 8.10 17.04
C ASP A 188 -5.59 8.02 16.14
N LEU A 189 -4.55 7.31 16.58
CA LEU A 189 -3.37 7.07 15.74
C LEU A 189 -3.67 6.20 14.53
N ASN A 190 -4.37 5.07 14.71
CA ASN A 190 -4.79 4.22 13.58
C ASN A 190 -5.65 5.00 12.57
N LEU A 191 -6.58 5.84 13.06
CA LEU A 191 -7.37 6.72 12.22
C LEU A 191 -6.49 7.71 11.46
N SER A 192 -5.56 8.39 12.15
CA SER A 192 -4.63 9.34 11.55
C SER A 192 -3.76 8.70 10.46
N GLU A 193 -3.20 7.51 10.72
CA GLU A 193 -2.37 6.78 9.77
C GLU A 193 -3.17 6.35 8.52
N PHE A 194 -4.39 5.83 8.72
CA PHE A 194 -5.27 5.49 7.59
C PHE A 194 -5.71 6.74 6.81
N SER A 195 -6.11 7.81 7.51
CA SER A 195 -6.55 9.09 6.95
C SER A 195 -5.43 9.71 6.11
N ARG A 196 -4.19 9.67 6.61
CA ARG A 196 -2.99 10.07 5.86
C ARG A 196 -2.83 9.26 4.57
N ALA A 197 -3.01 7.95 4.64
CA ALA A 197 -2.89 7.09 3.47
C ALA A 197 -3.97 7.35 2.42
N LEU A 198 -5.22 7.46 2.86
CA LEU A 198 -6.38 7.71 2.01
C LEU A 198 -6.33 9.10 1.39
N ASN A 199 -5.90 10.11 2.13
CA ASN A 199 -5.70 11.48 1.63
C ASN A 199 -4.66 11.48 0.51
N GLY A 200 -3.54 10.78 0.70
CA GLY A 200 -2.56 10.56 -0.36
C GLY A 200 -3.20 9.93 -1.60
N PHE A 201 -3.97 8.85 -1.43
CA PHE A 201 -4.68 8.21 -2.54
C PHE A 201 -5.60 9.19 -3.29
N ILE A 202 -6.46 9.92 -2.57
CA ILE A 202 -7.41 10.88 -3.16
C ILE A 202 -6.68 11.96 -3.95
N ARG A 203 -5.64 12.57 -3.37
CA ARG A 203 -4.90 13.67 -4.02
C ARG A 203 -4.24 13.26 -5.34
N TYR A 204 -3.66 12.06 -5.37
CA TYR A 204 -2.89 11.62 -6.54
C TYR A 204 -3.72 10.88 -7.59
N PHE A 205 -4.77 10.16 -7.17
CA PHE A 205 -5.48 9.23 -8.05
C PHE A 205 -6.94 9.61 -8.34
N VAL A 206 -7.47 10.64 -7.68
CA VAL A 206 -8.81 11.19 -7.95
C VAL A 206 -8.67 12.53 -8.67
N THR A 207 -9.58 12.79 -9.61
CA THR A 207 -9.67 14.08 -10.32
C THR A 207 -9.87 15.24 -9.35
N GLU A 208 -9.15 16.34 -9.57
CA GLU A 208 -9.14 17.50 -8.65
C GLU A 208 -10.53 18.06 -8.38
N THR A 209 -11.39 18.09 -9.40
CA THR A 209 -12.78 18.55 -9.32
C THR A 209 -13.66 17.69 -8.40
N SER A 210 -13.23 16.47 -8.09
CA SER A 210 -13.98 15.52 -7.27
C SER A 210 -13.38 15.32 -5.89
N GLN A 211 -12.16 15.80 -5.63
CA GLN A 211 -11.45 15.56 -4.36
C GLN A 211 -12.18 16.12 -3.14
N SER A 212 -12.76 17.32 -3.25
CA SER A 212 -13.46 17.97 -2.13
C SER A 212 -14.59 17.10 -1.56
N LYS A 213 -15.27 16.30 -2.41
CA LYS A 213 -16.34 15.38 -1.99
C LYS A 213 -15.88 14.35 -0.96
N TYR A 214 -14.60 14.02 -0.95
CA TYR A 214 -14.03 12.97 -0.11
C TYR A 214 -13.26 13.54 1.09
N MET A 215 -12.74 14.76 0.97
CA MET A 215 -11.95 15.37 2.04
C MET A 215 -12.78 15.65 3.29
N ASP A 216 -14.08 15.92 3.15
CA ASP A 216 -14.99 16.18 4.27
C ASP A 216 -15.22 14.94 5.18
N TYR A 217 -14.90 13.76 4.67
CA TYR A 217 -15.03 12.48 5.37
C TYR A 217 -13.70 11.95 5.90
N LEU A 218 -12.59 12.65 5.64
CA LEU A 218 -11.30 12.27 6.19
C LEU A 218 -11.35 12.41 7.72
N LEU A 219 -11.00 11.29 8.36
CA LEU A 219 -11.15 11.03 9.79
C LEU A 219 -10.14 11.81 10.62
#